data_AF-A0A380MPS9-F1
#
_entry.id   AF-A0A380MPS9-F1
#
_cell.length_a   1.000
_cell.length_b   1.000
_cell.length_c   1.000
_cell.angle_alpha   90.00
_cell.angle_beta   90.00
_cell.angle_gamma   90.00
#
_symmetry.space_group_name_H-M   'P 1'
#
loop_
_entity.id
_entity.type
_entity.pdbx_description
1 polymer ?
#
loop_
_entity_poly.entity_id
_entity_poly.type
_entity_poly.pdbx_seq_one_letter_code
_entity_poly.pdbx_strand_id
1 'polypeptide(L)' 'MLETIANGKPNTDFLQFGDRIRIEMFDTDGNSIFGAIDQEIVQYGGSS' A
#
# COMPACT_ATOMS: atom_id res chain seq x y z
N MET A 1 7.35 8.07 -8.54
CA MET A 1 7.23 8.31 -10.00
C MET A 1 7.92 7.23 -10.86
N LEU A 2 8.03 5.98 -10.38
CA LEU A 2 8.70 4.89 -11.13
C LEU A 2 8.03 4.64 -12.49
N GLU A 3 6.69 4.54 -12.51
CA GLU A 3 5.92 4.33 -13.74
C GLU A 3 6.07 5.46 -14.73
N THR A 4 6.13 6.72 -14.28
CA THR A 4 6.32 7.86 -15.19
C THR A 4 7.70 7.83 -15.82
N ILE A 5 8.73 7.42 -15.08
CA ILE A 5 10.09 7.26 -15.62
C ILE A 5 10.15 6.11 -16.63
N ALA A 6 9.47 4.98 -16.34
CA ALA A 6 9.49 3.81 -17.20
C ALA A 6 8.58 3.93 -18.44
N ASN A 7 7.38 4.51 -18.27
CA ASN A 7 6.27 4.43 -19.23
C ASN A 7 5.77 5.80 -19.71
N GLY A 8 6.40 6.90 -19.27
CA GLY A 8 6.06 8.28 -19.65
C GLY A 8 4.77 8.83 -19.01
N LYS A 9 3.93 7.98 -18.41
CA LYS A 9 2.71 8.37 -17.69
C LYS A 9 2.39 7.40 -16.54
N PRO A 10 1.80 7.88 -15.44
CA PRO A 10 1.22 6.99 -14.43
C PRO A 10 0.00 6.26 -15.02
N ASN A 11 -0.11 4.95 -14.78
CA ASN A 11 -1.29 4.18 -15.18
C ASN A 11 -1.96 3.50 -13.98
N THR A 12 -1.25 3.34 -12.87
CA THR A 12 -1.82 2.80 -11.63
C THR A 12 -2.66 3.86 -10.94
N ASP A 13 -3.92 3.54 -10.66
CA ASP A 13 -4.82 4.39 -9.91
C ASP A 13 -4.37 4.53 -8.46
N PHE A 14 -4.80 5.62 -7.81
CA PHE A 14 -4.64 5.78 -6.37
C PHE A 14 -5.60 4.87 -5.61
N LEU A 15 -5.26 4.57 -4.36
CA LEU A 15 -6.13 3.84 -3.44
C LEU A 15 -7.44 4.57 -3.20
N GLN A 16 -8.51 3.81 -3.13
CA GLN A 16 -9.88 4.27 -2.88
C GLN A 16 -10.35 3.79 -1.51
N PHE A 17 -11.45 4.37 -1.02
CA PHE A 17 -12.05 3.91 0.23
C PHE A 17 -12.58 2.48 0.10
N GLY A 18 -12.30 1.65 1.11
CA GLY A 18 -12.57 0.21 1.09
C GLY A 18 -11.42 -0.63 0.52
N ASP A 19 -10.40 -0.01 -0.09
CA ASP A 19 -9.18 -0.73 -0.44
C ASP A 19 -8.42 -1.15 0.81
N ARG A 20 -7.71 -2.27 0.70
CA ARG A 20 -6.88 -2.81 1.77
C ARG A 20 -5.46 -3.02 1.28
N ILE A 21 -4.49 -2.53 2.04
CA ILE A 21 -3.08 -2.69 1.76
C ILE A 21 -2.44 -3.62 2.79
N ARG A 22 -1.56 -4.51 2.30
CA ARG A 22 -0.69 -5.33 3.14
C ARG A 22 0.76 -5.13 2.71
N ILE A 23 1.61 -4.73 3.64
CA ILE A 23 3.06 -4.60 3.44
C ILE A 23 3.75 -5.52 4.44
N GLU A 24 4.55 -6.43 3.93
CA GLU A 24 5.27 -7.42 4.75
C GLU A 24 6.64 -7.68 4.14
N MET A 25 7.64 -7.86 5.00
CA MET A 25 9.01 -8.18 4.59
C MET A 25 9.40 -9.52 5.19
N PHE A 26 9.96 -10.38 4.34
CA PHE A 26 10.42 -11.71 4.71
C PHE A 26 11.95 -11.80 4.60
N ASP A 27 12.55 -12.60 5.47
CA ASP A 27 13.94 -13.02 5.31
C ASP A 27 14.08 -14.07 4.20
N THR A 28 15.30 -14.56 3.99
CA THR A 28 15.58 -15.59 2.96
C THR A 28 14.91 -16.93 3.25
N ASP A 29 14.56 -17.20 4.51
CA ASP A 29 13.89 -18.42 4.95
C ASP A 29 12.36 -18.28 4.94
N GLY A 30 11.85 -17.10 4.55
CA GLY A 30 10.42 -16.80 4.45
C GLY A 30 9.77 -16.38 5.76
N ASN A 31 10.55 -16.07 6.80
CA ASN A 31 10.00 -15.59 8.07
C ASN A 31 9.74 -14.08 8.01
N SER A 32 8.61 -13.66 8.57
CA SER A 32 8.26 -12.25 8.68
C SER A 32 9.22 -11.54 9.62
N ILE A 33 9.96 -10.54 9.11
CA ILE A 33 11.00 -9.85 9.89
C ILE A 33 10.37 -8.84 10.87
N PHE A 34 9.32 -8.16 10.42
CA PHE A 34 8.69 -7.06 11.15
C PHE A 34 7.19 -7.28 11.41
N GLY A 35 6.65 -8.44 11.02
CA GLY A 35 5.21 -8.62 10.87
C GLY A 35 4.67 -7.89 9.63
N ALA A 36 3.35 -7.79 9.53
CA ALA A 36 2.68 -7.11 8.43
C ALA A 36 2.02 -5.80 8.88
N ILE A 37 2.20 -4.76 8.06
CA ILE A 37 1.31 -3.59 8.08
C ILE A 37 0.09 -3.97 7.26
N ASP A 38 -1.09 -3.96 7.89
CA ASP A 38 -2.34 -4.37 7.28
C ASP A 38 -3.41 -3.30 7.57
N GLN A 39 -3.81 -2.55 6.55
CA GLN A 39 -4.61 -1.34 6.70
C GLN A 39 -5.73 -1.28 5.67
N GLU A 40 -6.92 -0.89 6.12
CA GLU A 40 -8.05 -0.54 5.27
C GLU A 40 -8.15 0.99 5.14
N ILE A 41 -8.38 1.47 3.92
CA ILE A 41 -8.53 2.88 3.63
C ILE A 41 -9.97 3.30 3.95
N VAL A 42 -10.14 4.10 5.00
CA VAL A 42 -11.44 4.57 5.47
C VAL A 42 -11.53 6.10 5.41
N GLN A 43 -12.76 6.60 5.27
CA GLN A 43 -13.01 8.04 5.37
C GLN A 43 -12.71 8.53 6.78
N TYR A 44 -11.98 9.65 6.89
CA TYR A 44 -11.74 10.29 8.17
C TYR A 44 -13.06 10.85 8.73
N GLY A 45 -13.53 10.30 9.85
CA GLY A 45 -14.80 10.66 10.48
C GLY A 45 -14.68 11.68 11.63
N GLY A 46 -13.65 12.53 11.65
CA GLY A 46 -13.38 13.44 12.77
C GLY A 46 -14.61 14.27 13.18
N SER A 47 -15.01 14.15 14.44
CA SER A 47 -16.06 15.00 15.04
C SER A 47 -15.45 16.37 15.35
N SER A 48 -16.07 17.44 14.86
CA SER A 48 -15.72 18.83 15.23
C SER A 48 -16.11 19.14 16.68
#